data_AF-A0A0K1Q9K2-F1
#
_entry.id   AF-A0A0K1Q9K2-F1
#
_cell.length_a   1.000
_cell.length_b   1.000
_cell.length_c   1.000
_cell.angle_alpha   90.00
_cell.angle_beta   90.00
_cell.angle_gamma   90.00
#
_symmetry.space_group_name_H-M   'P 1'
#
loop_
_entity.id
_entity.type
_entity.pdbx_description
1 polymer ?
#
loop_
_entity_poly.entity_id
_entity_poly.type
_entity_poly.pdbx_seq_one_letter_code
_entity_poly.pdbx_strand_id
1 'polypeptide(L)'
;MPRANQAFRRARRALRIIRNGIATGLVFLYGAGCSKSDSSGPRDAGEAQHPQPEDARATDEKALEALVLLDVRASKAMREADAAAHAGELEKALDIVSKRARPAIEEGLRTGEAVTTKTRWGQAKREELLGILRDRKAEMPRYEEAVRGNDPEKMLASVEAQAAIERRALRAVGEFGSFRAPSAPSSR
;
A
#
# COMPACT_ATOMS: atom_id res chain seq x y z
N MET A 1 -21.10 -11.74 28.55
CA MET A 1 -20.47 -11.21 27.31
C MET A 1 -19.98 -9.73 27.32
N PRO A 2 -19.97 -8.91 28.41
CA PRO A 2 -19.52 -7.50 28.32
C PRO A 2 -18.00 -7.26 28.47
N ARG A 3 -17.21 -8.22 28.97
CA ARG A 3 -15.78 -8.02 29.30
C ARG A 3 -14.83 -8.08 28.09
N ALA A 4 -15.07 -8.98 27.13
CA ALA A 4 -14.26 -9.08 25.90
C ALA A 4 -14.36 -7.79 25.05
N ASN A 5 -15.53 -7.13 25.09
CA ASN A 5 -15.79 -5.88 24.38
C ASN A 5 -14.99 -4.69 24.99
N GLN A 6 -14.59 -4.75 26.26
CA GLN A 6 -13.79 -3.70 26.91
C GLN A 6 -12.29 -3.77 26.57
N ALA A 7 -11.70 -4.97 26.55
CA ALA A 7 -10.29 -5.15 26.20
C ALA A 7 -10.00 -4.68 24.76
N PHE A 8 -10.89 -5.04 23.83
CA PHE A 8 -10.82 -4.63 22.42
C PHE A 8 -10.95 -3.10 22.25
N ARG A 9 -11.81 -2.44 23.03
CA ARG A 9 -11.94 -0.98 23.03
C ARG A 9 -10.69 -0.26 23.57
N ARG A 10 -9.96 -0.85 24.52
CA ARG A 10 -8.74 -0.26 25.10
C ARG A 10 -7.55 -0.35 24.15
N ALA A 11 -7.29 -1.50 23.54
CA ALA A 11 -6.24 -1.66 22.52
C ALA A 11 -6.44 -0.69 21.33
N ARG A 12 -7.69 -0.44 20.95
CA ARG A 12 -8.05 0.50 19.87
C ARG A 12 -7.83 1.98 20.20
N ARG A 13 -7.90 2.43 21.46
CA ARG A 13 -7.53 3.81 21.81
C ARG A 13 -6.06 4.09 21.51
N ALA A 14 -5.18 3.11 21.70
CA ALA A 14 -3.76 3.22 21.35
C ALA A 14 -3.53 3.24 19.82
N LEU A 15 -4.25 2.42 19.06
CA LEU A 15 -4.15 2.39 17.58
C LEU A 15 -4.74 3.63 16.88
N ARG A 16 -5.73 4.32 17.47
CA ARG A 16 -6.34 5.53 16.88
C ARG A 16 -5.36 6.70 16.78
N ILE A 17 -4.39 6.79 17.68
CA ILE A 17 -3.33 7.82 17.67
C ILE A 17 -2.39 7.60 16.47
N ILE A 18 -2.07 6.34 16.15
CA ILE A 18 -1.25 5.98 14.98
C ILE A 18 -2.03 6.21 13.66
N ARG A 19 -3.35 5.95 13.68
CA ARG A 19 -4.24 6.04 12.50
C ARG A 19 -4.48 7.47 11.98
N ASN A 20 -4.44 8.48 12.85
CA ASN A 20 -4.67 9.89 12.45
C ASN A 20 -3.44 10.59 11.87
N GLY A 21 -2.23 10.05 12.05
CA GLY A 21 -1.00 10.63 11.45
C GLY A 21 -0.84 10.34 9.94
N ILE A 22 -1.52 9.31 9.42
CA ILE A 22 -1.31 8.79 8.05
C ILE A 22 -2.35 9.29 7.05
N ALA A 23 -3.54 9.74 7.51
CA ALA A 23 -4.65 10.12 6.64
C ALA A 23 -4.39 11.40 5.81
N THR A 24 -3.45 12.25 6.21
CA THR A 24 -3.19 13.54 5.55
C THR A 24 -2.17 13.46 4.42
N GLY A 25 -1.38 12.37 4.32
CA GLY A 25 -0.25 12.28 3.39
C GLY A 25 -0.54 11.61 2.04
N LEU A 26 -1.66 10.89 1.89
CA LEU A 26 -1.78 9.86 0.85
C LEU A 26 -3.04 9.96 -0.04
N VAL A 27 -3.71 11.12 -0.08
CA VAL A 27 -4.99 11.30 -0.80
C VAL A 27 -4.86 12.09 -2.12
N PHE A 28 -3.71 12.66 -2.45
CA PHE A 28 -3.54 13.46 -3.68
C PHE A 28 -2.69 12.73 -4.73
N LEU A 29 -3.28 11.79 -5.46
CA LEU A 29 -2.72 11.24 -6.70
C LEU A 29 -3.85 10.87 -7.66
N TYR A 30 -4.60 11.87 -8.12
CA TYR A 30 -5.41 11.75 -9.33
C TYR A 30 -5.37 13.08 -10.07
N GLY A 31 -4.77 13.07 -11.26
CA GLY A 31 -4.64 14.22 -12.14
C GLY A 31 -3.88 13.87 -13.41
N ALA A 32 -4.54 13.14 -14.31
CA ALA A 32 -4.08 12.97 -15.68
C ALA A 32 -4.16 14.32 -16.41
N GLY A 33 -3.06 14.73 -17.04
CA GLY A 33 -2.99 15.93 -17.88
C GLY A 33 -1.94 15.74 -18.95
N CYS A 34 -2.37 15.20 -20.10
CA CYS A 34 -1.57 15.02 -21.30
C CYS A 34 -1.01 16.37 -21.77
N SER A 35 0.30 16.55 -21.73
CA SER A 35 0.95 17.67 -22.40
C SER A 35 1.34 17.24 -23.82
N LYS A 36 0.56 17.71 -24.82
CA LYS A 36 0.96 17.67 -26.23
C LYS A 36 2.11 18.65 -26.42
N SER A 37 3.25 18.16 -26.88
CA SER A 37 4.32 19.00 -27.44
C SER A 37 4.54 18.59 -28.89
N ASP A 38 3.99 19.39 -29.80
CA ASP A 38 4.49 19.53 -31.16
C ASP A 38 5.82 20.28 -31.11
N SER A 39 6.86 19.75 -31.76
CA SER A 39 7.82 20.57 -32.53
C SER A 39 8.75 19.67 -33.33
N SER A 40 8.62 19.84 -34.64
CA SER A 40 9.47 19.29 -35.70
C SER A 40 10.88 19.87 -35.65
N GLY A 41 11.87 19.02 -35.95
CA GLY A 41 13.22 19.44 -36.34
C GLY A 41 14.21 18.26 -36.36
N PRO A 42 14.80 17.90 -37.52
CA PRO A 42 15.83 16.88 -37.58
C PRO A 42 17.21 17.53 -37.40
N ARG A 43 18.05 17.03 -36.49
CA ARG A 43 19.52 17.07 -36.58
C ARG A 43 20.22 16.34 -35.43
N ASP A 44 21.36 15.80 -35.82
CA ASP A 44 22.47 15.23 -35.06
C ASP A 44 22.31 13.84 -34.44
N ALA A 45 23.03 12.91 -35.08
CA ALA A 45 23.50 11.65 -34.52
C ALA A 45 24.47 11.97 -33.35
N GLY A 46 23.91 12.36 -32.21
CA GLY A 46 24.63 12.62 -30.97
C GLY A 46 24.92 11.32 -30.23
N GLU A 47 26.16 11.22 -29.74
CA GLU A 47 26.68 10.21 -28.82
C GLU A 47 25.61 9.62 -27.89
N ALA A 48 25.56 8.28 -27.83
CA ALA A 48 24.75 7.56 -26.87
C ALA A 48 25.17 7.95 -25.45
N GLN A 49 24.50 8.96 -24.88
CA GLN A 49 24.67 9.38 -23.50
C GLN A 49 24.39 8.18 -22.61
N HIS A 50 25.43 7.68 -21.95
CA HIS A 50 25.27 6.68 -20.91
C HIS A 50 24.39 7.28 -19.81
N PRO A 51 23.26 6.64 -19.45
CA PRO A 51 22.37 7.18 -18.42
C PRO A 51 23.14 7.31 -17.11
N GLN A 52 23.03 8.47 -16.47
CA GLN A 52 23.66 8.69 -15.17
C GLN A 52 23.01 7.75 -14.14
N PRO A 53 23.73 7.32 -13.08
CA PRO A 53 23.20 6.41 -12.06
C PRO A 53 21.91 6.90 -11.39
N GLU A 54 21.71 8.22 -11.32
CA GLU A 54 20.52 8.88 -10.81
C GLU A 54 19.28 8.68 -11.68
N ASP A 55 19.43 8.69 -13.00
CA ASP A 55 18.34 8.44 -13.97
C ASP A 55 17.85 6.98 -13.88
N ALA A 56 18.77 6.04 -13.63
CA ALA A 56 18.46 4.63 -13.45
C ALA A 56 17.63 4.41 -12.18
N ARG A 57 17.94 5.11 -11.08
CA ARG A 57 17.16 5.04 -9.84
C ARG A 57 15.76 5.64 -10.02
N ALA A 58 15.64 6.81 -10.64
CA ALA A 58 14.33 7.44 -10.89
C ALA A 58 13.43 6.55 -11.77
N THR A 59 14.03 5.84 -12.74
CA THR A 59 13.32 4.85 -13.56
C THR A 59 12.79 3.68 -12.73
N ASP A 60 13.62 3.14 -11.83
CA ASP A 60 13.21 2.05 -10.93
C ASP A 60 12.12 2.50 -9.94
N GLU A 61 12.22 3.72 -9.38
CA GLU A 61 11.21 4.31 -8.50
C GLU A 61 9.84 4.37 -9.19
N LYS A 62 9.79 4.91 -10.42
CA LYS A 62 8.57 4.97 -11.22
C LYS A 62 8.01 3.58 -11.55
N ALA A 63 8.87 2.60 -11.83
CA ALA A 63 8.44 1.23 -12.09
C ALA A 63 7.82 0.56 -10.85
N LEU A 64 8.27 0.93 -9.64
CA LEU A 64 7.78 0.37 -8.37
C LEU A 64 6.55 1.08 -7.81
N GLU A 65 6.20 2.27 -8.32
CA GLU A 65 5.03 3.04 -7.85
C GLU A 65 3.72 2.24 -7.92
N ALA A 66 3.53 1.43 -8.99
CA ALA A 66 2.36 0.58 -9.13
C ALA A 66 2.21 -0.44 -7.98
N LEU A 67 3.31 -1.00 -7.47
CA LEU A 67 3.27 -1.94 -6.34
C LEU A 67 2.84 -1.22 -5.06
N VAL A 68 3.36 -0.01 -4.84
CA VAL A 68 3.00 0.81 -3.68
C VAL A 68 1.51 1.13 -3.69
N LEU A 69 0.96 1.52 -4.84
CA LEU A 69 -0.47 1.80 -4.98
C LEU A 69 -1.35 0.57 -4.69
N LEU A 70 -0.92 -0.62 -5.12
CA LEU A 70 -1.63 -1.87 -4.84
C LEU A 70 -1.58 -2.24 -3.36
N ASP A 71 -0.44 -2.06 -2.68
CA ASP A 71 -0.34 -2.24 -1.22
C ASP A 71 -1.26 -1.26 -0.46
N VAL A 72 -1.26 0.01 -0.86
CA VAL A 72 -2.12 1.04 -0.27
C VAL A 72 -3.60 0.68 -0.44
N ARG A 73 -4.00 0.20 -1.62
CA ARG A 73 -5.37 -0.26 -1.89
C ARG A 73 -5.75 -1.44 -1.00
N ALA A 74 -4.85 -2.41 -0.84
CA ALA A 74 -5.04 -3.54 0.05
C ALA A 74 -5.18 -3.11 1.52
N SER A 75 -4.29 -2.23 2.00
CA SER A 75 -4.32 -1.67 3.36
C SER A 75 -5.64 -0.94 3.64
N LYS A 76 -6.09 -0.09 2.69
CA LYS A 76 -7.37 0.61 2.81
C LYS A 76 -8.54 -0.37 2.91
N ALA A 77 -8.58 -1.40 2.05
CA ALA A 77 -9.62 -2.42 2.11
C ALA A 77 -9.63 -3.17 3.45
N MET A 78 -8.47 -3.56 3.99
CA MET A 78 -8.39 -4.21 5.30
C MET A 78 -8.92 -3.31 6.43
N ARG A 79 -8.60 -2.01 6.41
CA ARG A 79 -9.13 -1.05 7.41
C ARG A 79 -10.65 -0.89 7.32
N GLU A 80 -11.22 -1.00 6.13
CA GLU A 80 -12.67 -0.97 5.92
C GLU A 80 -13.32 -2.28 6.41
N ALA A 81 -12.69 -3.42 6.18
CA ALA A 81 -13.12 -4.70 6.74
C ALA A 81 -13.11 -4.68 8.29
N ASP A 82 -12.06 -4.13 8.91
CA ASP A 82 -11.97 -3.95 10.37
C ASP A 82 -13.08 -3.05 10.93
N ALA A 83 -13.52 -2.07 10.14
CA ALA A 83 -14.61 -1.17 10.51
C ALA A 83 -15.96 -1.90 10.44
N ALA A 84 -16.21 -2.66 9.37
CA ALA A 84 -17.40 -3.48 9.21
C ALA A 84 -17.51 -4.56 10.29
N ALA A 85 -16.43 -5.31 10.54
CA ALA A 85 -16.43 -6.36 11.56
C ALA A 85 -16.73 -5.80 12.96
N HIS A 86 -16.19 -4.61 13.28
CA HIS A 86 -16.51 -3.93 14.54
C HIS A 86 -17.95 -3.43 14.64
N ALA A 87 -18.59 -3.10 13.51
CA ALA A 87 -20.00 -2.76 13.46
C ALA A 87 -20.91 -4.00 13.60
N GLY A 88 -20.34 -5.20 13.74
CA GLY A 88 -21.08 -6.47 13.73
C GLY A 88 -21.46 -6.92 12.31
N GLU A 89 -20.99 -6.23 11.27
CA GLU A 89 -21.25 -6.54 9.87
C GLU A 89 -20.23 -7.56 9.34
N LEU A 90 -20.18 -8.77 9.93
CA LEU A 90 -19.14 -9.77 9.67
C LEU A 90 -19.10 -10.22 8.20
N GLU A 91 -20.27 -10.49 7.60
CA GLU A 91 -20.37 -10.86 6.19
C GLU A 91 -19.81 -9.78 5.27
N LYS A 92 -20.11 -8.51 5.56
CA LYS A 92 -19.56 -7.38 4.79
C LYS A 92 -18.06 -7.26 4.96
N ALA A 93 -17.54 -7.52 6.17
CA ALA A 93 -16.09 -7.53 6.39
C ALA A 93 -15.41 -8.60 5.54
N LEU A 94 -15.95 -9.82 5.51
CA LEU A 94 -15.45 -10.90 4.66
C LEU A 94 -15.57 -10.57 3.17
N ASP A 95 -16.67 -9.91 2.77
CA ASP A 95 -16.88 -9.47 1.38
C ASP A 95 -15.83 -8.44 0.94
N ILE A 96 -15.51 -7.47 1.80
CA ILE A 96 -14.45 -6.48 1.55
C ILE A 96 -13.09 -7.19 1.40
N VAL A 97 -12.78 -8.14 2.27
CA VAL A 97 -11.52 -8.91 2.16
C VAL A 97 -11.46 -9.66 0.84
N SER A 98 -12.51 -10.44 0.52
CA SER A 98 -12.57 -11.30 -0.64
C SER A 98 -12.58 -10.54 -1.97
N LYS A 99 -13.38 -9.48 -2.08
CA LYS A 99 -13.58 -8.75 -3.35
C LYS A 99 -12.61 -7.58 -3.55
N ARG A 100 -11.91 -7.12 -2.51
CA ARG A 100 -11.07 -5.91 -2.61
C ARG A 100 -9.66 -6.09 -2.09
N ALA A 101 -9.47 -6.59 -0.87
CA ALA A 101 -8.13 -6.73 -0.31
C ALA A 101 -7.33 -7.82 -1.03
N ARG A 102 -7.91 -9.02 -1.16
CA ARG A 102 -7.28 -10.18 -1.80
C ARG A 102 -6.92 -9.91 -3.28
N PRO A 103 -7.82 -9.38 -4.13
CA PRO A 103 -7.47 -9.11 -5.52
C PRO A 103 -6.37 -8.06 -5.67
N ALA A 104 -6.36 -7.02 -4.82
CA ALA A 104 -5.30 -6.02 -4.84
C ALA A 104 -3.92 -6.61 -4.48
N ILE A 105 -3.87 -7.53 -3.51
CA ILE A 105 -2.62 -8.23 -3.15
C ILE A 105 -2.17 -9.16 -4.27
N GLU A 106 -3.07 -9.93 -4.85
CA GLU A 106 -2.74 -10.86 -5.94
C GLU A 106 -2.29 -10.12 -7.20
N GLU A 107 -2.93 -8.99 -7.53
CA GLU A 107 -2.50 -8.08 -8.59
C GLU A 107 -1.14 -7.45 -8.27
N GLY A 108 -0.90 -7.06 -7.01
CA GLY A 108 0.39 -6.52 -6.56
C GLY A 108 1.53 -7.53 -6.71
N LEU A 109 1.31 -8.79 -6.33
CA LEU A 109 2.30 -9.85 -6.48
C LEU A 109 2.61 -10.10 -7.95
N ARG A 110 1.59 -10.23 -8.80
CA ARG A 110 1.75 -10.43 -10.25
C ARG A 110 2.49 -9.26 -10.90
N THR A 111 2.11 -8.03 -10.56
CA THR A 111 2.76 -6.81 -11.06
C THR A 111 4.22 -6.76 -10.61
N GLY A 112 4.49 -7.04 -9.34
CA GLY A 112 5.85 -7.02 -8.80
C GLY A 112 6.77 -8.08 -9.40
N GLU A 113 6.25 -9.26 -9.74
CA GLU A 113 7.00 -10.29 -10.46
C GLU A 113 7.33 -9.87 -11.90
N ALA A 114 6.45 -9.09 -12.54
CA ALA A 114 6.66 -8.58 -13.89
C ALA A 114 7.54 -7.32 -13.96
N VAL A 115 7.68 -6.57 -12.85
CA VAL A 115 8.48 -5.34 -12.82
C VAL A 115 9.97 -5.64 -12.88
N THR A 116 10.63 -5.12 -13.92
CA THR A 116 12.08 -5.14 -14.06
C THR A 116 12.71 -3.90 -13.44
N THR A 117 13.72 -4.08 -12.59
CA THR A 117 14.50 -3.00 -11.97
C THR A 117 15.97 -3.11 -12.39
N LYS A 118 16.59 -1.99 -12.73
CA LYS A 118 17.94 -1.90 -13.28
C LYS A 118 19.01 -1.81 -12.21
N THR A 119 18.71 -1.20 -11.08
CA THR A 119 19.66 -0.93 -10.00
C THR A 119 19.55 -1.97 -8.87
N ARG A 120 20.63 -2.13 -8.10
CA ARG A 120 20.61 -2.96 -6.88
C ARG A 120 19.60 -2.45 -5.85
N TRP A 121 19.44 -1.13 -5.75
CA TRP A 121 18.44 -0.50 -4.91
C TRP A 121 17.02 -0.90 -5.34
N GLY A 122 16.71 -0.78 -6.64
CA GLY A 122 15.40 -1.15 -7.18
C GLY A 122 15.08 -2.63 -6.97
N GLN A 123 16.05 -3.52 -7.19
CA GLN A 123 15.89 -4.96 -6.95
C GLN A 123 15.59 -5.27 -5.48
N ALA A 124 16.35 -4.68 -4.55
CA ALA A 124 16.12 -4.85 -3.12
C ALA A 124 14.75 -4.31 -2.70
N LYS A 125 14.36 -3.14 -3.21
CA LYS A 125 13.08 -2.51 -2.89
C LYS A 125 11.90 -3.30 -3.46
N ARG A 126 12.01 -3.83 -4.68
CA ARG A 126 11.03 -4.73 -5.27
C ARG A 126 10.81 -5.96 -4.40
N GLU A 127 11.88 -6.60 -3.95
CA GLU A 127 11.80 -7.79 -3.10
C GLU A 127 11.18 -7.46 -1.73
N GLU A 128 11.52 -6.30 -1.15
CA GLU A 128 10.89 -5.83 0.09
C GLU A 128 9.37 -5.62 -0.07
N LEU A 129 8.93 -4.96 -1.13
CA LEU A 129 7.51 -4.74 -1.44
C LEU A 129 6.77 -6.05 -1.71
N LEU A 130 7.37 -6.96 -2.46
CA LEU A 130 6.82 -8.31 -2.68
C LEU A 130 6.71 -9.09 -1.36
N GLY A 131 7.71 -8.98 -0.48
CA GLY A 131 7.68 -9.57 0.85
C GLY A 131 6.49 -9.08 1.68
N ILE A 132 6.22 -7.76 1.69
CA ILE A 132 5.06 -7.18 2.36
C ILE A 132 3.74 -7.77 1.84
N LEU A 133 3.58 -7.85 0.51
CA LEU A 133 2.37 -8.40 -0.10
C LEU A 133 2.19 -9.89 0.22
N ARG A 134 3.28 -10.67 0.24
CA ARG A 134 3.25 -12.08 0.66
C ARG A 134 2.83 -12.23 2.12
N ASP A 135 3.36 -11.38 3.01
CA ASP A 135 2.98 -11.37 4.42
C ASP A 135 1.49 -11.05 4.60
N ARG A 136 0.96 -10.06 3.86
CA ARG A 136 -0.48 -9.76 3.87
C ARG A 136 -1.32 -10.95 3.38
N LYS A 137 -0.88 -11.60 2.29
CA LYS A 137 -1.56 -12.79 1.74
C LYS A 137 -1.58 -13.93 2.76
N ALA A 138 -0.47 -14.16 3.46
CA ALA A 138 -0.34 -15.21 4.46
C ALA A 138 -1.19 -14.96 5.72
N GLU A 139 -1.36 -13.70 6.12
CA GLU A 139 -2.17 -13.33 7.30
C GLU A 139 -3.68 -13.33 7.01
N MET A 140 -4.08 -13.19 5.75
CA MET A 140 -5.49 -13.07 5.36
C MET A 140 -6.39 -14.23 5.82
N PRO A 141 -6.01 -15.51 5.70
CA PRO A 141 -6.83 -16.61 6.19
C PRO A 141 -7.07 -16.55 7.70
N ARG A 142 -6.08 -16.11 8.49
CA ARG A 142 -6.22 -15.98 9.95
C ARG A 142 -7.22 -14.88 10.30
N TYR A 143 -7.15 -13.74 9.62
CA TYR A 143 -8.13 -12.68 9.78
C TYR A 143 -9.55 -13.16 9.44
N GLU A 144 -9.73 -13.85 8.31
CA GLU A 144 -11.05 -14.35 7.92
C GLU A 144 -11.58 -15.40 8.91
N GLU A 145 -10.73 -16.30 9.43
CA GLU A 145 -11.10 -17.24 10.49
C GLU A 145 -11.54 -16.50 11.76
N ALA A 146 -10.78 -15.47 12.17
CA ALA A 146 -11.11 -14.66 13.34
C ALA A 146 -12.47 -13.95 13.19
N VAL A 147 -12.76 -13.40 12.00
CA VAL A 147 -14.04 -12.76 11.70
C VAL A 147 -15.18 -13.78 11.68
N ARG A 148 -15.02 -14.94 11.01
CA ARG A 148 -16.04 -16.00 10.97
C ARG A 148 -16.34 -16.57 12.37
N GLY A 149 -15.31 -16.75 13.18
CA GLY A 149 -15.43 -17.21 14.56
C GLY A 149 -15.97 -16.15 15.51
N ASN A 150 -16.06 -14.88 15.07
CA ASN A 150 -16.40 -13.73 15.90
C ASN A 150 -15.60 -13.70 17.22
N ASP A 151 -14.33 -14.06 17.13
CA ASP A 151 -13.42 -14.22 18.27
C ASP A 151 -12.63 -12.91 18.46
N PRO A 152 -12.92 -12.10 19.51
CA PRO A 152 -12.29 -10.80 19.69
C PRO A 152 -10.78 -10.88 19.93
N GLU A 153 -10.28 -11.97 20.51
CA GLU A 153 -8.86 -12.15 20.79
C GLU A 153 -8.10 -12.46 19.49
N LYS A 154 -8.63 -13.38 18.68
CA LYS A 154 -8.07 -13.65 17.35
C LYS A 154 -8.16 -12.42 16.44
N MET A 155 -9.26 -11.68 16.49
CA MET A 155 -9.40 -10.44 15.72
C MET A 155 -8.37 -9.39 16.15
N LEU A 156 -8.10 -9.25 17.44
CA LEU A 156 -7.06 -8.34 17.94
C LEU A 156 -5.67 -8.77 17.45
N ALA A 157 -5.34 -10.06 17.56
CA ALA A 157 -4.07 -10.60 17.09
C ALA A 157 -3.84 -10.35 15.58
N SER A 158 -4.86 -10.58 14.75
CA SER A 158 -4.76 -10.28 13.30
C SER A 158 -4.64 -8.79 13.01
N VAL A 159 -5.31 -7.91 13.78
CA VAL A 159 -5.13 -6.45 13.63
C VAL A 159 -3.71 -6.01 14.01
N GLU A 160 -3.13 -6.58 15.06
CA GLU A 160 -1.75 -6.31 15.47
C GLU A 160 -0.73 -6.78 14.42
N ALA A 161 -0.95 -7.96 13.83
CA ALA A 161 -0.16 -8.47 12.72
C ALA A 161 -0.23 -7.55 11.49
N GLN A 162 -1.43 -7.14 11.08
CA GLN A 162 -1.62 -6.19 9.98
C GLN A 162 -0.94 -4.84 10.28
N ALA A 163 -1.01 -4.35 11.52
CA ALA A 163 -0.33 -3.12 11.92
C ALA A 163 1.21 -3.26 11.85
N ALA A 164 1.77 -4.43 12.15
CA ALA A 164 3.20 -4.69 12.00
C ALA A 164 3.64 -4.67 10.53
N ILE A 165 2.83 -5.28 9.64
CA ILE A 165 3.06 -5.23 8.19
C ILE A 165 2.97 -3.79 7.68
N GLU A 166 1.97 -3.02 8.11
CA GLU A 166 1.79 -1.62 7.72
C GLU A 166 3.00 -0.75 8.12
N ARG A 167 3.55 -0.94 9.32
CA ARG A 167 4.75 -0.22 9.75
C ARG A 167 5.96 -0.53 8.87
N ARG A 168 6.08 -1.77 8.39
CA ARG A 168 7.13 -2.15 7.41
C ARG A 168 6.88 -1.49 6.06
N ALA A 169 5.64 -1.51 5.57
CA ALA A 169 5.26 -0.87 4.31
C ALA A 169 5.58 0.64 4.31
N LEU A 170 5.24 1.35 5.39
CA LEU A 170 5.54 2.78 5.50
C LEU A 170 7.04 3.08 5.49
N ARG A 171 7.86 2.23 6.12
CA ARG A 171 9.33 2.37 6.04
C ARG A 171 9.84 2.11 4.63
N ALA A 172 9.35 1.05 3.98
CA ALA A 172 9.75 0.71 2.62
C ALA A 172 9.47 1.85 1.63
N VAL A 173 8.31 2.51 1.77
CA VAL A 173 7.88 3.65 0.94
C VAL A 173 8.61 4.95 1.31
N GLY A 174 8.93 5.18 2.58
CA GLY A 174 9.62 6.39 3.03
C GLY A 174 11.03 6.59 2.44
N GLU A 175 11.61 5.53 1.88
CA GLU A 175 12.92 5.56 1.20
C GLU A 175 12.85 5.96 -0.28
N PHE A 176 11.65 6.06 -0.86
CA PHE A 176 11.45 6.69 -2.17
C PHE A 176 11.72 8.18 -2.00
N GLY A 177 12.75 8.69 -2.67
CA GLY A 177 13.35 10.00 -2.43
C GLY A 177 12.31 11.12 -2.51
N SER A 178 11.74 11.50 -1.36
CA SER A 178 10.58 12.40 -1.27
C SER A 178 9.52 12.07 -2.33
N PHE A 179 8.65 11.11 -2.03
CA PHE A 179 7.32 11.09 -2.65
C PHE A 179 6.65 12.45 -2.34
N ARG A 180 6.93 13.45 -3.17
CA ARG A 180 6.43 14.80 -3.01
C ARG A 180 4.99 14.71 -3.48
N ALA A 181 4.07 14.62 -2.52
CA ALA A 181 2.66 14.76 -2.80
C ALA A 181 2.50 15.97 -3.74
N PRO A 182 1.84 15.82 -4.90
CA PRO A 182 1.66 16.92 -5.83
C PRO A 182 1.08 18.09 -5.03
N SER A 183 1.75 19.23 -5.08
CA SER A 183 1.30 20.46 -4.45
C SER A 183 -0.14 20.71 -4.88
N ALA A 184 -1.05 20.82 -3.91
CA ALA A 184 -2.46 21.06 -4.19
C ALA A 184 -2.60 22.22 -5.20
N PRO A 185 -3.51 22.12 -6.18
CA PRO A 185 -3.71 23.19 -7.15
C PRO A 185 -4.05 24.47 -6.37
N SER A 186 -3.25 25.52 -6.58
CA SER A 186 -3.53 26.84 -6.02
C SER A 186 -4.86 27.30 -6.60
N SER A 187 -5.91 27.30 -5.78
CA SER A 187 -7.17 27.95 -6.12
C SER A 187 -6.87 29.43 -6.44
N ARG A 188 -7.11 29.84 -7.69
CA ARG A 188 -7.19 31.25 -8.08
C ARG A 188 -8.65 31.67 -8.11
#